data_AF-A0A060CFV8-F1
#
_entry.id   AF-A0A060CFV8-F1
#
_cell.length_a   1.000
_cell.length_b   1.000
_cell.length_c   1.000
_cell.angle_alpha   90.00
_cell.angle_beta   90.00
_cell.angle_gamma   90.00
#
_symmetry.space_group_name_H-M   'P 1'
#
loop_
_entity.id
_entity.type
_entity.pdbx_description
1 polymer ?
#
loop_
_entity_poly.entity_id
_entity_poly.type
_entity_poly.pdbx_seq_one_letter_code
_entity_poly.pdbx_strand_id
1 'polypeptide(L)'
;MESHAGAGPVSAYNAKTRAGFSGVRSLRYAGRHTSPGRGFSYNKVLAVDERVEKDTELSYRIFPEFEDGDLRYPSTYVTLDLRFSDGTYLSDLPAHDQYGNPASPAGQGASKRLSTNQWNDVSVDVGAVAAGKTVERVLVAYDGPKGPADFHGWVDDVSLAAPRKTSTDALAHPSDWVNTL
;
A
#
# COMPACT_ATOMS: atom_id res chain seq x y z
N MET A 1 4.61 -7.08 -14.53
CA MET A 1 5.09 -6.15 -13.51
C MET A 1 6.41 -6.67 -12.97
N GLU A 2 7.30 -5.77 -12.56
CA GLU A 2 8.54 -6.05 -11.84
C GLU A 2 8.57 -5.28 -10.51
N SER A 3 9.39 -5.76 -9.57
CA SER A 3 9.61 -5.08 -8.29
C SER A 3 11.04 -5.32 -7.80
N HIS A 4 11.70 -4.28 -7.31
CA HIS A 4 13.09 -4.36 -6.83
C HIS A 4 13.40 -3.20 -5.87
N ALA A 5 14.37 -3.39 -4.97
CA ALA A 5 14.86 -2.30 -4.14
C ALA A 5 15.61 -1.26 -5.00
N GLY A 6 15.32 0.01 -4.81
CA GLY A 6 15.98 1.13 -5.47
C GLY A 6 16.15 2.32 -4.52
N ALA A 7 16.66 3.43 -5.05
CA ALA A 7 16.95 4.61 -4.24
C ALA A 7 15.71 5.45 -3.90
N GLY A 8 14.52 5.12 -4.39
CA GLY A 8 13.32 5.94 -4.25
C GLY A 8 13.06 6.89 -5.43
N PRO A 9 11.98 7.69 -5.37
CA PRO A 9 11.48 8.46 -6.50
C PRO A 9 12.48 9.50 -6.98
N VAL A 10 12.62 9.63 -8.30
CA VAL A 10 13.53 10.59 -8.94
C VAL A 10 12.94 12.00 -9.05
N SER A 11 11.62 12.11 -8.90
CA SER A 11 10.84 13.35 -8.85
C SER A 11 9.80 13.25 -7.74
N ALA A 12 9.58 14.32 -6.99
CA ALA A 12 8.59 14.38 -5.93
C ALA A 12 8.13 15.81 -5.69
N TYR A 13 6.87 16.00 -5.31
CA TYR A 13 6.33 17.33 -5.01
C TYR A 13 6.66 17.81 -3.59
N ASN A 14 6.74 16.88 -2.62
CA ASN A 14 6.89 17.22 -1.20
C ASN A 14 7.84 16.28 -0.44
N ALA A 15 8.73 15.59 -1.14
CA ALA A 15 9.64 14.61 -0.54
C ALA A 15 11.07 14.74 -1.11
N LYS A 16 12.04 14.17 -0.39
CA LYS A 16 13.42 14.08 -0.87
C LYS A 16 13.49 13.09 -2.03
N THR A 17 14.09 13.50 -3.14
CA THR A 17 14.33 12.61 -4.28
C THR A 17 15.50 11.69 -4.02
N ARG A 18 15.49 10.50 -4.66
CA ARG A 18 16.51 9.45 -4.49
C ARG A 18 16.74 9.07 -3.01
N ALA A 19 15.65 9.07 -2.24
CA ALA A 19 15.57 8.48 -0.91
C ALA A 19 14.27 7.70 -0.75
N GLY A 20 14.26 6.73 0.18
CA GLY A 20 13.01 6.19 0.72
C GLY A 20 12.29 7.23 1.56
N PHE A 21 11.15 6.86 2.13
CA PHE A 21 10.41 7.72 3.05
C PHE A 21 11.22 7.99 4.32
N SER A 22 11.68 6.92 5.00
CA SER A 22 12.49 7.02 6.21
C SER A 22 13.99 6.77 5.98
N GLY A 23 14.35 6.11 4.87
CA GLY A 23 15.70 5.64 4.58
C GLY A 23 16.27 6.08 3.23
N VAL A 24 17.32 5.38 2.77
CA VAL A 24 17.99 5.64 1.48
C VAL A 24 17.55 4.69 0.37
N ARG A 25 16.65 3.76 0.67
CA ARG A 25 16.11 2.79 -0.27
C ARG A 25 14.63 2.55 -0.03
N SER A 26 13.92 2.19 -1.08
CA SER A 26 12.53 1.77 -1.05
C SER A 26 12.28 0.72 -2.15
N LEU A 27 11.14 0.03 -2.09
CA LEU A 27 10.76 -0.99 -3.05
C LEU A 27 10.08 -0.35 -4.25
N ARG A 28 10.68 -0.41 -5.43
CA ARG A 28 10.03 0.02 -6.68
C ARG A 28 9.04 -1.03 -7.15
N TYR A 29 7.92 -0.60 -7.70
CA TYR A 29 7.05 -1.39 -8.57
C TYR A 29 6.92 -0.72 -9.93
N ALA A 30 6.85 -1.51 -11.00
CA ALA A 30 6.58 -0.99 -12.33
C ALA A 30 6.00 -2.06 -13.26
N GLY A 31 5.19 -1.63 -14.21
CA GLY A 31 4.66 -2.51 -15.23
C GLY A 31 3.95 -1.78 -16.36
N ARG A 32 3.53 -2.58 -17.33
CA ARG A 32 2.70 -2.15 -18.44
C ARG A 32 1.44 -2.99 -18.46
N HIS A 33 0.30 -2.34 -18.30
CA HIS A 33 -1.01 -2.92 -18.55
C HIS A 33 -1.26 -2.89 -20.06
N THR A 34 -1.34 -4.06 -20.70
CA THR A 34 -1.45 -4.18 -22.17
C THR A 34 -2.89 -4.38 -22.67
N SER A 35 -3.77 -4.97 -21.85
CA SER A 35 -5.18 -5.17 -22.19
C SER A 35 -5.94 -3.84 -22.26
N PRO A 36 -6.88 -3.65 -23.21
CA PRO A 36 -7.80 -2.51 -23.20
C PRO A 36 -8.76 -2.52 -21.99
N GLY A 37 -9.07 -3.70 -21.46
CA GLY A 37 -10.00 -3.90 -20.35
C GLY A 37 -9.32 -3.95 -18.98
N ARG A 38 -9.88 -4.74 -18.05
CA ARG A 38 -9.25 -5.02 -16.77
C ARG A 38 -7.95 -5.81 -16.97
N GLY A 39 -6.94 -5.50 -16.15
CA GLY A 39 -5.69 -6.24 -16.11
C GLY A 39 -5.07 -6.13 -14.72
N PHE A 40 -4.45 -7.22 -14.29
CA PHE A 40 -3.90 -7.37 -12.95
C PHE A 40 -2.54 -8.05 -12.99
N SER A 41 -1.73 -7.82 -11.96
CA SER A 41 -0.43 -8.46 -11.78
C SER A 41 -0.06 -8.47 -10.31
N TYR A 42 0.48 -9.58 -9.83
CA TYR A 42 0.91 -9.74 -8.44
C TYR A 42 2.38 -10.14 -8.42
N ASN A 43 3.21 -9.42 -7.66
CA ASN A 43 4.61 -9.76 -7.46
C ASN A 43 4.86 -10.09 -5.99
N LYS A 44 5.48 -11.25 -5.74
CA LYS A 44 5.81 -11.70 -4.38
C LYS A 44 7.09 -11.01 -3.95
N VAL A 45 7.04 -10.24 -2.87
CA VAL A 45 8.17 -9.40 -2.47
C VAL A 45 8.83 -9.86 -1.18
N LEU A 46 8.06 -10.46 -0.26
CA LEU A 46 8.59 -11.02 0.97
C LEU A 46 7.96 -12.38 1.28
N ALA A 47 8.77 -13.29 1.81
CA ALA A 47 8.32 -14.49 2.48
C ALA A 47 8.40 -14.27 3.99
N VAL A 48 7.30 -14.53 4.69
CA VAL A 48 7.13 -14.30 6.12
C VAL A 48 6.39 -15.46 6.76
N ASP A 49 6.29 -15.49 8.09
CA ASP A 49 5.50 -16.46 8.86
C ASP A 49 4.90 -15.73 10.07
N GLU A 50 3.96 -14.83 9.78
CA GLU A 50 3.42 -13.89 10.78
C GLU A 50 1.99 -14.24 11.14
N ARG A 51 1.72 -14.42 12.43
CA ARG A 51 0.39 -14.72 12.94
C ARG A 51 -0.44 -13.45 13.02
N VAL A 52 -1.65 -13.47 12.47
CA VAL A 52 -2.59 -12.34 12.58
C VAL A 52 -3.32 -12.40 13.92
N GLU A 53 -3.01 -11.44 14.79
CA GLU A 53 -3.73 -11.18 16.02
C GLU A 53 -4.90 -10.20 15.79
N LYS A 54 -5.76 -10.04 16.80
CA LYS A 54 -6.97 -9.19 16.70
C LYS A 54 -6.67 -7.71 16.46
N ASP A 55 -5.49 -7.25 16.87
CA ASP A 55 -5.03 -5.88 16.74
C ASP A 55 -3.97 -5.72 15.65
N THR A 56 -3.73 -6.74 14.81
CA THR A 56 -2.76 -6.66 13.73
C THR A 56 -3.19 -5.66 12.67
N GLU A 57 -2.33 -4.68 12.39
CA GLU A 57 -2.47 -3.70 11.33
C GLU A 57 -1.37 -3.90 10.29
N LEU A 58 -1.74 -3.82 9.01
CA LEU A 58 -0.79 -3.63 7.92
C LEU A 58 -0.67 -2.14 7.66
N SER A 59 0.51 -1.55 7.82
CA SER A 59 0.80 -0.17 7.43
C SER A 59 1.98 -0.08 6.47
N TYR A 60 1.93 0.89 5.57
CA TYR A 60 2.99 1.15 4.61
C TYR A 60 2.89 2.55 4.01
N ARG A 61 4.03 3.03 3.49
CA ARG A 61 4.11 4.25 2.68
C ARG A 61 4.09 3.90 1.21
N ILE A 62 3.27 4.59 0.43
CA ILE A 62 3.20 4.38 -1.02
C ILE A 62 3.33 5.68 -1.82
N PHE A 63 4.13 5.63 -2.87
CA PHE A 63 4.41 6.73 -3.78
C PHE A 63 4.06 6.30 -5.21
N PRO A 64 2.83 6.53 -5.68
CA PRO A 64 2.50 6.31 -7.08
C PRO A 64 3.07 7.45 -7.92
N GLU A 65 3.83 7.10 -8.97
CA GLU A 65 4.32 8.10 -9.92
C GLU A 65 3.22 8.47 -10.93
N PHE A 66 3.16 9.74 -11.29
CA PHE A 66 2.24 10.21 -12.33
C PHE A 66 2.78 9.85 -13.71
N GLU A 67 1.92 9.24 -14.53
CA GLU A 67 2.22 8.98 -15.94
C GLU A 67 1.77 10.18 -16.77
N ASP A 68 2.73 10.85 -17.41
CA ASP A 68 2.46 12.05 -18.19
C ASP A 68 1.41 11.80 -19.28
N GLY A 69 0.32 12.57 -19.22
CA GLY A 69 -0.79 12.46 -20.17
C GLY A 69 -1.84 11.40 -19.82
N ASP A 70 -1.69 10.63 -18.73
CA ASP A 70 -2.68 9.65 -18.30
C ASP A 70 -3.45 10.06 -17.03
N LEU A 71 -4.53 10.81 -17.25
CA LEU A 71 -5.43 11.27 -16.18
C LEU A 71 -6.29 10.16 -15.55
N ARG A 72 -6.09 8.89 -15.94
CA ARG A 72 -6.71 7.74 -15.27
C ARG A 72 -5.94 7.34 -14.00
N TYR A 73 -4.73 7.88 -13.81
CA TYR A 73 -3.85 7.59 -12.66
C TYR A 73 -3.57 6.09 -12.49
N PRO A 74 -3.06 5.39 -13.51
CA PRO A 74 -2.89 3.92 -13.46
C PRO A 74 -2.01 3.45 -12.30
N SER A 75 -1.01 4.24 -11.88
CA SER A 75 -0.12 3.94 -10.76
C SER A 75 -0.80 3.86 -9.39
N THR A 76 -2.04 4.34 -9.23
CA THR A 76 -2.79 4.28 -7.96
C THR A 76 -3.60 3.00 -7.77
N TYR A 77 -3.74 2.19 -8.83
CA TYR A 77 -4.43 0.90 -8.80
C TYR A 77 -3.52 -0.21 -8.26
N VAL A 78 -2.84 0.08 -7.14
CA VAL A 78 -1.85 -0.80 -6.53
C VAL A 78 -2.02 -0.81 -5.00
N THR A 79 -1.77 -1.94 -4.36
CA THR A 79 -1.72 -2.08 -2.90
C THR A 79 -0.59 -3.03 -2.48
N LEU A 80 -0.26 -3.05 -1.19
CA LEU A 80 0.28 -4.26 -0.59
C LEU A 80 -0.85 -5.23 -0.27
N ASP A 81 -0.67 -6.49 -0.65
CA ASP A 81 -1.60 -7.57 -0.39
C ASP A 81 -0.88 -8.68 0.40
N LEU A 82 -1.66 -9.44 1.17
CA LEU A 82 -1.14 -10.50 2.04
C LEU A 82 -1.73 -11.81 1.57
N ARG A 83 -0.86 -12.79 1.28
CA ARG A 83 -1.31 -14.18 1.09
C ARG A 83 -1.24 -14.90 2.42
N PHE A 84 -2.36 -15.49 2.81
CA PHE A 84 -2.44 -16.33 4.00
C PHE A 84 -2.07 -17.78 3.68
N SER A 85 -1.68 -18.55 4.70
CA SER A 85 -1.27 -19.96 4.57
C SER A 85 -2.38 -20.89 4.10
N ASP A 86 -3.65 -20.47 4.22
CA ASP A 86 -4.82 -21.19 3.70
C ASP A 86 -5.09 -20.91 2.22
N GLY A 87 -4.25 -20.10 1.56
CA GLY A 87 -4.35 -19.75 0.15
C GLY A 87 -5.24 -18.55 -0.17
N THR A 88 -5.92 -17.96 0.82
CA THR A 88 -6.69 -16.72 0.65
C THR A 88 -5.80 -15.47 0.64
N TYR A 89 -6.32 -14.36 0.11
CA TYR A 89 -5.64 -13.06 0.08
C TYR A 89 -6.39 -12.02 0.89
N LEU A 90 -5.69 -11.01 1.41
CA LEU A 90 -6.31 -9.88 2.11
C LEU A 90 -7.30 -9.16 1.20
N SER A 91 -6.98 -9.03 -0.09
CA SER A 91 -7.88 -8.41 -1.08
C SER A 91 -9.19 -9.20 -1.34
N ASP A 92 -9.26 -10.47 -0.93
CA ASP A 92 -10.49 -11.29 -1.04
C ASP A 92 -11.40 -11.14 0.20
N LEU A 93 -10.88 -10.51 1.26
CA LEU A 93 -11.61 -10.27 2.50
C LEU A 93 -12.26 -8.87 2.46
N PRO A 94 -13.28 -8.60 3.30
CA PRO A 94 -13.88 -7.26 3.44
C PRO A 94 -12.96 -6.32 4.25
N ALA A 95 -11.67 -6.31 3.93
CA ALA A 95 -10.65 -5.45 4.53
C ALA A 95 -10.80 -4.01 4.03
N HIS A 96 -10.63 -3.05 4.93
CA HIS A 96 -10.70 -1.63 4.59
C HIS A 96 -9.50 -0.88 5.15
N ASP A 97 -9.06 0.15 4.43
CA ASP A 97 -8.05 1.08 4.91
C ASP A 97 -8.62 2.02 5.99
N GLN A 98 -7.76 2.87 6.58
CA GLN A 98 -8.14 3.82 7.62
C GLN A 98 -9.18 4.86 7.18
N TYR A 99 -9.42 5.00 5.87
CA TYR A 99 -10.42 5.89 5.30
C TYR A 99 -11.71 5.14 4.91
N GLY A 100 -11.79 3.84 5.18
CA GLY A 100 -12.93 2.99 4.83
C GLY A 100 -12.96 2.56 3.37
N ASN A 101 -11.86 2.69 2.62
CA ASN A 101 -11.79 2.20 1.24
C ASN A 101 -11.45 0.70 1.23
N PRO A 102 -11.97 -0.09 0.28
CA PRO A 102 -11.60 -1.50 0.17
C PRO A 102 -10.09 -1.67 -0.03
N ALA A 103 -9.45 -2.51 0.78
CA ALA A 103 -8.02 -2.79 0.73
C ALA A 103 -7.65 -3.76 -0.41
N SER A 104 -8.09 -3.44 -1.62
CA SER A 104 -7.76 -4.12 -2.87
C SER A 104 -7.21 -3.10 -3.86
N PRO A 105 -6.38 -3.50 -4.86
CA PRO A 105 -5.80 -2.53 -5.78
C PRO A 105 -6.86 -1.77 -6.59
N ALA A 106 -7.95 -2.46 -6.98
CA ALA A 106 -9.08 -1.83 -7.65
C ALA A 106 -9.82 -0.84 -6.74
N GLY A 107 -10.03 -1.20 -5.46
CA GLY A 107 -10.63 -0.32 -4.45
C GLY A 107 -9.79 0.93 -4.19
N GLN A 108 -8.47 0.75 -4.04
CA GLN A 108 -7.51 1.84 -3.85
C GLN A 108 -7.53 2.84 -5.00
N GLY A 109 -7.50 2.37 -6.25
CA GLY A 109 -7.56 3.24 -7.42
C GLY A 109 -8.92 3.94 -7.55
N ALA A 110 -10.01 3.23 -7.27
CA ALA A 110 -11.37 3.78 -7.36
C ALA A 110 -11.67 4.84 -6.29
N SER A 111 -11.04 4.77 -5.12
CA SER A 111 -11.24 5.72 -4.02
C SER A 111 -10.69 7.12 -4.32
N LYS A 112 -9.73 7.23 -5.26
CA LYS A 112 -9.02 8.47 -5.63
C LYS A 112 -8.37 9.17 -4.44
N ARG A 113 -7.93 8.40 -3.43
CA ARG A 113 -7.28 8.98 -2.24
C ARG A 113 -5.78 9.15 -2.36
N LEU A 114 -5.11 8.30 -3.13
CA LEU A 114 -3.68 8.46 -3.35
C LEU A 114 -3.39 9.71 -4.18
N SER A 115 -2.47 10.53 -3.68
CA SER A 115 -1.86 11.62 -4.42
C SER A 115 -0.60 11.12 -5.12
N THR A 116 -0.52 11.32 -6.44
CA THR A 116 0.69 10.96 -7.19
C THR A 116 1.84 11.91 -6.92
N ASN A 117 3.06 11.40 -7.13
CA ASN A 117 4.33 12.10 -6.90
C ASN A 117 4.53 12.58 -5.45
N GLN A 118 3.87 11.92 -4.51
CA GLN A 118 3.91 12.18 -3.06
C GLN A 118 3.87 10.85 -2.31
N TRP A 119 4.43 10.82 -1.09
CA TRP A 119 4.27 9.68 -0.19
C TRP A 119 2.89 9.75 0.47
N ASN A 120 2.17 8.63 0.43
CA ASN A 120 0.86 8.44 1.04
C ASN A 120 0.97 7.41 2.16
N ASP A 121 0.21 7.61 3.24
CA ASP A 121 0.05 6.61 4.29
C ASP A 121 -1.12 5.69 3.97
N VAL A 122 -0.93 4.39 4.17
CA VAL A 122 -2.02 3.42 4.11
C VAL A 122 -1.89 2.50 5.32
N SER A 123 -2.99 2.36 6.06
CA SER A 123 -3.11 1.38 7.13
C SER A 123 -4.41 0.60 7.00
N VAL A 124 -4.35 -0.70 7.23
CA VAL A 124 -5.46 -1.64 7.07
C VAL A 124 -5.57 -2.48 8.34
N ASP A 125 -6.76 -2.50 8.94
CA ASP A 125 -7.07 -3.36 10.09
C ASP A 125 -7.23 -4.81 9.62
N VAL A 126 -6.11 -5.54 9.58
CA VAL A 126 -6.05 -6.95 9.15
C VAL A 126 -6.68 -7.84 10.21
N GLY A 127 -6.48 -7.52 11.49
CA GLY A 127 -7.01 -8.26 12.63
C GLY A 127 -8.53 -8.39 12.60
N ALA A 128 -9.24 -7.34 12.19
CA ALA A 128 -10.70 -7.34 12.09
C ALA A 128 -11.27 -8.40 11.13
N VAL A 129 -10.52 -8.81 10.10
CA VAL A 129 -11.00 -9.71 9.04
C VAL A 129 -10.24 -11.04 8.95
N ALA A 130 -9.04 -11.10 9.52
CA ALA A 130 -8.11 -12.21 9.34
C ALA A 130 -7.51 -12.75 10.65
N ALA A 131 -7.93 -12.28 11.83
CA ALA A 131 -7.47 -12.85 13.09
C ALA A 131 -7.73 -14.38 13.13
N GLY A 132 -6.68 -15.16 13.38
CA GLY A 132 -6.74 -16.61 13.18
C GLY A 132 -5.80 -17.12 12.09
N LYS A 133 -5.56 -16.31 11.06
CA LYS A 133 -4.73 -16.68 9.91
C LYS A 133 -3.24 -16.43 10.17
N THR A 134 -2.42 -17.03 9.30
CA THR A 134 -0.98 -16.79 9.22
C THR A 134 -0.67 -16.21 7.84
N VAL A 135 0.03 -15.09 7.80
CA VAL A 135 0.56 -14.49 6.57
C VAL A 135 1.82 -15.25 6.20
N GLU A 136 1.88 -15.75 4.96
CA GLU A 136 3.09 -16.39 4.43
C GLU A 136 3.83 -15.53 3.42
N ARG A 137 3.14 -14.59 2.76
CA ARG A 137 3.73 -13.74 1.73
C ARG A 137 3.14 -12.34 1.76
N VAL A 138 4.01 -11.36 1.52
CA VAL A 138 3.62 -10.00 1.16
C VAL A 138 3.81 -9.84 -0.35
N LEU A 139 2.81 -9.24 -1.00
CA LEU A 139 2.79 -8.99 -2.43
C LEU A 139 2.61 -7.51 -2.71
N VAL A 140 3.22 -7.04 -3.79
CA VAL A 140 2.73 -5.83 -4.47
C VAL A 140 1.72 -6.28 -5.51
N ALA A 141 0.51 -5.74 -5.45
CA ALA A 141 -0.62 -6.14 -6.27
C ALA A 141 -1.11 -4.96 -7.11
N TYR A 142 -1.25 -5.15 -8.42
CA TYR A 142 -1.86 -4.19 -9.36
C TYR A 142 -3.16 -4.77 -9.91
N ASP A 143 -4.21 -3.94 -10.01
CA ASP A 143 -5.47 -4.28 -10.69
C ASP A 143 -6.14 -3.01 -11.24
N GLY A 144 -5.88 -2.72 -12.51
CA GLY A 144 -6.42 -1.56 -13.21
C GLY A 144 -7.63 -1.92 -14.08
N PRO A 145 -8.67 -1.07 -14.14
CA PRO A 145 -9.88 -1.36 -14.91
C PRO A 145 -9.74 -1.13 -16.42
N LYS A 146 -8.72 -0.37 -16.85
CA LYS A 146 -8.50 0.00 -18.25
C LYS A 146 -7.01 0.11 -18.56
N GLY A 147 -6.64 -0.37 -19.75
CA GLY A 147 -5.36 -0.10 -20.39
C GLY A 147 -5.54 0.33 -21.85
N PRO A 148 -4.47 0.35 -22.67
CA PRO A 148 -3.09 0.19 -22.22
C PRO A 148 -2.68 1.36 -21.32
N ALA A 149 -1.79 1.09 -20.36
CA ALA A 149 -1.22 2.08 -19.45
C ALA A 149 0.13 1.57 -18.93
N ASP A 150 1.10 2.47 -18.80
CA ASP A 150 2.26 2.21 -17.96
C ASP A 150 1.88 2.56 -16.51
N PHE A 151 2.55 1.95 -15.53
CA PHE A 151 2.35 2.28 -14.13
C PHE A 151 3.63 2.02 -13.36
N HIS A 152 3.96 2.88 -12.41
CA HIS A 152 5.10 2.67 -11.52
C HIS A 152 5.02 3.52 -10.26
N GLY A 153 5.86 3.17 -9.29
CA GLY A 153 5.96 3.89 -8.03
C GLY A 153 6.83 3.14 -7.03
N TRP A 154 6.67 3.53 -5.77
CA TRP A 154 7.49 3.04 -4.66
C TRP A 154 6.64 2.68 -3.45
N VAL A 155 7.11 1.69 -2.69
CA VAL A 155 6.58 1.30 -1.38
C VAL A 155 7.72 1.34 -0.37
N ASP A 156 7.45 1.84 0.82
CA ASP A 156 8.42 1.89 1.92
C ASP A 156 7.73 1.71 3.28
N ASP A 157 8.53 1.57 4.34
CA ASP A 157 8.08 1.52 5.74
C ASP A 157 6.94 0.51 5.99
N VAL A 158 7.07 -0.69 5.42
CA VAL A 158 6.09 -1.76 5.59
C VAL A 158 6.15 -2.33 6.99
N SER A 159 5.01 -2.36 7.68
CA SER A 159 4.84 -2.94 9.01
C SER A 159 3.61 -3.83 9.04
N LEU A 160 3.72 -4.99 9.68
CA LEU A 160 2.61 -5.87 10.02
C LEU A 160 2.69 -6.16 11.51
N ALA A 161 2.01 -5.35 12.32
CA ALA A 161 2.08 -5.41 13.78
C ALA A 161 0.90 -4.67 14.40
N ALA A 162 0.74 -4.77 15.72
CA ALA A 162 -0.18 -3.89 16.42
C ALA A 162 0.19 -2.42 16.19
N PRO A 163 -0.79 -1.52 15.98
CA PRO A 163 -0.51 -0.11 15.80
C PRO A 163 0.22 0.42 17.03
N ARG A 164 1.26 1.23 16.80
CA ARG A 164 2.03 1.83 17.89
C ARG A 164 1.10 2.75 18.67
N LYS A 165 0.65 2.34 19.86
CA LYS A 165 -0.13 3.20 20.74
C LYS A 165 0.70 4.42 21.09
N THR A 166 0.29 5.60 20.63
CA THR A 166 0.76 6.85 21.21
C THR A 166 0.34 6.84 22.67
N SER A 167 1.29 6.95 23.60
CA SER A 167 0.98 7.04 25.02
C SER A 167 -0.04 8.16 25.23
N THR A 168 -1.24 7.80 25.70
CA THR A 168 -2.29 8.75 26.05
C THR A 168 -1.96 9.49 27.35
N ASP A 169 -0.95 9.04 28.09
CA ASP A 169 -0.54 9.61 29.38
C ASP A 169 -0.02 11.05 29.25
N ALA A 170 0.31 11.48 28.02
CA ALA A 170 0.74 12.84 27.70
C ALA A 170 -0.36 13.72 27.06
N LEU A 171 -1.55 13.18 26.78
CA LEU A 171 -2.63 13.92 26.11
C LEU A 171 -3.49 14.64 27.16
N ALA A 172 -3.08 15.84 27.55
CA ALA A 172 -3.73 16.63 28.60
C ALA A 172 -4.74 17.65 28.04
N HIS A 173 -4.63 17.98 26.76
CA HIS A 173 -5.43 19.02 26.11
C HIS A 173 -6.22 18.47 24.92
N PRO A 174 -7.38 19.06 24.59
CA PRO A 174 -8.17 18.66 23.41
C PRO A 174 -7.38 18.69 22.09
N SER A 175 -6.37 19.56 21.99
CA SER A 175 -5.44 19.62 20.85
C SER A 175 -4.61 18.34 20.68
N ASP A 176 -4.36 17.61 21.75
CA ASP A 176 -3.49 16.44 21.76
C ASP A 176 -4.21 15.21 21.19
N TRP A 177 -5.55 15.28 21.08
CA TRP A 177 -6.39 14.24 20.48
C TRP A 177 -6.48 14.34 18.96
N VAL A 178 -5.91 15.38 18.36
CA VAL A 178 -5.92 15.54 16.90
C VAL A 178 -4.94 14.54 16.30
N ASN A 179 -5.47 13.52 15.62
CA ASN A 179 -4.67 12.66 14.76
C ASN A 179 -4.55 13.30 13.37
N THR A 180 -3.35 13.75 13.00
CA THR A 180 -3.05 14.36 11.70
C THR A 180 -2.37 13.38 10.72
N LEU A 181 -2.28 12.10 11.08
CA LEU A 181 -1.71 11.05 10.25
C LEU A 181 -2.81 10.38 9.41
#